data_AF-A0A5C5ZDE9-F1
#
_entry.id   AF-A0A5C5ZDE9-F1
#
_cell.length_a   1.000
_cell.length_b   1.000
_cell.length_c   1.000
_cell.angle_alpha   90.00
_cell.angle_beta   90.00
_cell.angle_gamma   90.00
#
_symmetry.space_group_name_H-M   'P 1'
#
loop_
_entity.id
_entity.type
_entity.pdbx_description
1 polymer ?
#
loop_
_entity_poly.entity_id
_entity_poly.type
_entity_poly.pdbx_seq_one_letter_code
_entity_poly.pdbx_strand_id
1 'polypeptide(L)'
;MMRVSVFPRLLACVSGAITGWMPILLFLIVLVGCGGQGATPKTSLFEDDHAVAAHWPSDLADVAVKLRERLSDSDANPQSLAEIKDLVSWTAEVAADTNLSEADWLPLYKASESLMTDLRAAKDGLSSDDRSQIEALCQLIVDAAPKIPEQLANLKVTSP
;
A
#
# COMPACT_ATOMS: atom_id res chain seq x y z
N MET A 1 29.83 -21.49 -21.94
CA MET A 1 29.32 -22.84 -21.59
C MET A 1 27.94 -22.66 -20.99
N MET A 2 26.92 -23.21 -21.66
CA MET A 2 25.49 -23.09 -21.34
C MET A 2 25.06 -24.04 -20.22
N ARG A 3 24.09 -23.59 -19.40
CA ARG A 3 23.36 -24.38 -18.41
C ARG A 3 22.39 -25.34 -19.09
N VAL A 4 22.22 -26.55 -18.54
CA VAL A 4 20.91 -27.23 -18.48
C VAL A 4 20.84 -28.08 -17.22
N SER A 5 19.80 -27.87 -16.41
CA SER A 5 19.40 -28.71 -15.27
C SER A 5 18.33 -29.69 -15.72
N VAL A 6 18.39 -30.96 -15.30
CA VAL A 6 17.25 -31.90 -15.32
C VAL A 6 17.36 -32.84 -14.11
N PHE A 7 16.39 -32.76 -13.20
CA PHE A 7 16.15 -33.73 -12.12
C PHE A 7 14.98 -34.65 -12.54
N PRO A 8 15.11 -35.98 -12.48
CA PRO A 8 14.03 -36.91 -12.83
C PRO A 8 13.05 -37.19 -11.67
N ARG A 9 11.78 -37.34 -12.08
CA ARG A 9 10.63 -37.91 -11.35
C ARG A 9 10.79 -39.42 -11.07
N LEU A 10 10.21 -39.93 -9.97
CA LEU A 10 9.53 -41.24 -9.84
C LEU A 10 8.84 -41.29 -8.45
N LEU A 11 7.51 -41.29 -8.26
CA LEU A 11 6.45 -42.30 -8.49
C LEU A 11 6.52 -43.55 -7.57
N ALA A 12 5.57 -43.63 -6.61
CA ALA A 12 4.83 -44.79 -6.07
C ALA A 12 4.21 -44.38 -4.71
N CYS A 13 3.05 -44.83 -4.22
CA CYS A 13 2.17 -45.92 -4.61
C CYS A 13 0.74 -45.63 -4.08
N VAL A 14 -0.28 -46.07 -4.83
CA VAL A 14 -1.71 -46.05 -4.50
C VAL A 14 -2.08 -47.35 -3.79
N SER A 15 -2.95 -47.31 -2.76
CA SER A 15 -4.15 -48.18 -2.61
C SER A 15 -4.64 -48.24 -1.16
N GLY A 16 -5.94 -48.01 -0.98
CA GLY A 16 -6.64 -48.20 0.28
C GLY A 16 -8.10 -47.75 0.18
N ALA A 17 -8.91 -48.46 -0.60
CA ALA A 17 -10.36 -48.31 -0.65
C ALA A 17 -11.00 -49.36 0.25
N ILE A 18 -11.91 -49.01 1.17
CA ILE A 18 -13.13 -49.80 1.44
C ILE A 18 -14.19 -48.93 2.15
N THR A 19 -15.39 -48.83 1.54
CA THR A 19 -16.76 -48.77 2.12
C THR A 19 -17.08 -47.73 3.21
N GLY A 20 -17.96 -46.75 3.03
CA GLY A 20 -19.34 -46.90 2.54
C GLY A 20 -20.27 -47.20 3.73
N TRP A 21 -20.99 -46.20 4.24
CA TRP A 21 -22.35 -46.28 4.81
C TRP A 21 -22.82 -44.92 5.37
N MET A 22 -23.78 -44.37 4.63
CA MET A 22 -24.96 -43.63 5.07
C MET A 22 -24.83 -42.21 5.69
N PRO A 23 -25.34 -41.18 4.98
CA PRO A 23 -25.35 -39.78 5.38
C PRO A 23 -26.57 -39.50 6.26
N ILE A 24 -26.44 -39.61 7.58
CA ILE A 24 -27.49 -39.23 8.53
C ILE A 24 -26.84 -38.64 9.79
N LEU A 25 -26.09 -37.54 9.64
CA LEU A 25 -25.59 -36.80 10.80
C LEU A 25 -25.39 -35.30 10.47
N LEU A 26 -26.30 -34.72 9.69
CA LEU A 26 -26.26 -33.30 9.34
C LEU A 26 -27.65 -32.63 9.41
N PHE A 27 -28.51 -33.06 10.34
CA PHE A 27 -29.87 -32.53 10.46
C PHE A 27 -30.32 -32.19 11.90
N LEU A 28 -29.39 -32.13 12.87
CA LEU A 28 -29.72 -31.93 14.30
C LEU A 28 -28.91 -30.82 15.02
N ILE A 29 -28.40 -29.82 14.30
CA ILE A 29 -27.71 -28.66 14.93
C ILE A 29 -28.38 -27.32 14.53
N VAL A 30 -29.71 -27.24 14.55
CA VAL A 30 -30.45 -26.01 14.20
C VAL A 30 -31.32 -25.45 15.33
N LEU A 31 -31.39 -26.07 16.52
CA LEU A 31 -32.42 -25.69 17.50
C LEU A 31 -31.93 -25.55 18.96
N VAL A 32 -30.82 -24.86 19.22
CA VAL A 32 -30.57 -24.25 20.54
C VAL A 32 -29.84 -22.91 20.38
N GLY A 33 -30.54 -21.81 20.66
CA GLY A 33 -29.93 -20.48 20.70
C GLY A 33 -30.93 -19.34 20.63
N CYS A 34 -32.00 -19.38 21.43
CA CYS A 34 -32.87 -18.23 21.66
C CYS A 34 -32.63 -17.69 23.07
N GLY A 35 -32.34 -16.39 23.18
CA GLY A 35 -32.62 -15.62 24.39
C GLY A 35 -31.43 -15.26 25.28
N GLY A 36 -31.01 -14.01 25.19
CA GLY A 36 -30.39 -13.30 26.29
C GLY A 36 -29.08 -12.60 25.93
N GLN A 37 -29.16 -11.38 25.40
CA GLN A 37 -28.11 -10.42 25.69
C GLN A 37 -28.76 -9.05 25.76
N GLY A 38 -28.66 -8.43 26.95
CA GLY A 38 -29.20 -7.12 27.23
C GLY A 38 -28.79 -6.11 26.17
N ALA A 39 -29.59 -5.07 26.03
CA ALA A 39 -29.25 -3.87 25.28
C ALA A 39 -27.94 -3.31 25.84
N THR A 40 -26.82 -3.78 25.32
CA THR A 40 -25.57 -3.05 25.35
C THR A 40 -25.86 -1.76 24.61
N PRO A 41 -25.60 -0.59 25.21
CA PRO A 41 -25.58 0.64 24.44
C PRO A 41 -24.60 0.39 23.31
N LYS A 42 -25.00 0.62 22.06
CA LYS A 42 -24.04 0.76 20.95
C LYS A 42 -23.24 2.03 21.25
N THR A 43 -22.26 1.94 22.15
CA THR A 43 -21.24 2.95 22.25
C THR A 43 -20.49 2.84 20.94
N SER A 44 -20.63 3.86 20.10
CA SER A 44 -19.86 4.05 18.89
C SER A 44 -18.38 3.87 19.23
N LEU A 45 -17.84 2.69 18.95
CA LEU A 45 -16.43 2.32 19.08
C LEU A 45 -15.65 2.95 17.92
N PHE A 46 -15.83 4.26 17.73
CA PHE A 46 -15.23 5.05 16.65
C PHE A 46 -14.68 6.38 17.21
N GLU A 47 -14.16 6.36 18.44
CA GLU A 47 -13.21 7.38 18.92
C GLU A 47 -11.77 7.01 18.52
N ASP A 48 -11.60 6.38 17.36
CA ASP A 48 -10.28 6.31 16.73
C ASP A 48 -10.03 7.65 16.04
N ASP A 49 -9.69 8.64 16.87
CA ASP A 49 -9.19 9.94 16.44
C ASP A 49 -7.82 9.67 15.78
N HIS A 50 -7.82 9.45 14.47
CA HIS A 50 -6.60 9.16 13.72
C HIS A 50 -5.70 10.40 13.78
N ALA A 51 -4.72 10.38 14.67
CA ALA A 51 -3.72 11.43 14.76
C ALA A 51 -3.00 11.56 13.41
N VAL A 52 -3.26 12.67 12.72
CA VAL A 52 -2.57 13.01 11.47
C VAL A 52 -1.12 13.33 11.80
N ALA A 53 -0.19 12.62 11.16
CA ALA A 53 1.22 12.87 11.35
C ALA A 53 1.60 14.31 10.97
N ALA A 54 2.52 14.93 11.69
CA ALA A 54 2.92 16.32 11.44
C ALA A 54 3.51 16.54 10.04
N HIS A 55 4.08 15.50 9.44
CA HIS A 55 4.64 15.50 8.08
C HIS A 55 3.66 15.03 7.00
N TRP A 56 2.37 14.88 7.30
CA TRP A 56 1.35 14.58 6.30
C TRP A 56 1.38 15.62 5.17
N PRO A 57 1.37 15.20 3.90
CA PRO A 57 1.42 16.11 2.75
C PRO A 57 0.09 16.84 2.55
N SER A 58 0.13 18.11 2.14
CA SER A 58 -1.09 18.87 1.82
C SER A 58 -1.71 18.52 0.48
N ASP A 59 -0.88 18.07 -0.48
CA ASP A 59 -1.30 17.60 -1.80
C ASP A 59 -0.23 16.69 -2.42
N LEU A 60 -0.49 16.20 -3.64
CA LEU A 60 0.43 15.29 -4.33
C LEU A 60 1.80 15.93 -4.61
N ALA A 61 1.87 17.22 -4.92
CA ALA A 61 3.14 17.89 -5.20
C ALA A 61 3.99 18.06 -3.92
N ASP A 62 3.32 18.33 -2.79
CA ASP A 62 3.95 18.45 -1.48
C ASP A 62 4.63 17.15 -1.03
N VAL A 63 4.11 15.98 -1.45
CA VAL A 63 4.80 14.68 -1.25
C VAL A 63 6.23 14.74 -1.80
N ALA A 64 6.42 15.17 -3.05
CA ALA A 64 7.73 15.22 -3.68
C ALA A 64 8.65 16.27 -3.05
N VAL A 65 8.10 17.39 -2.57
CA VAL A 65 8.88 18.40 -1.83
C VAL A 65 9.40 17.80 -0.53
N LYS A 66 8.52 17.25 0.30
CA LYS A 66 8.91 16.64 1.59
C LYS A 66 9.88 15.49 1.43
N LEU A 67 9.70 14.64 0.41
CA LEU A 67 10.62 13.54 0.11
C LEU A 67 12.04 14.05 -0.18
N ARG A 68 12.19 15.07 -1.04
CA ARG A 68 13.50 15.64 -1.39
C ARG A 68 14.19 16.31 -0.20
N GLU A 69 13.42 17.01 0.64
CA GLU A 69 13.92 17.58 1.89
C GLU A 69 14.53 16.48 2.77
N ARG A 70 13.77 15.41 3.03
CA ARG A 70 14.23 14.32 3.91
C ARG A 70 15.36 13.51 3.28
N LEU A 71 15.38 13.37 1.96
CA LEU A 71 16.46 12.67 1.25
C LEU A 71 17.79 13.38 1.47
N SER A 72 17.78 14.72 1.46
CA SER A 72 18.96 15.57 1.70
C SER A 72 19.52 15.41 3.12
N ASP A 73 18.66 15.10 4.09
CA ASP A 73 19.02 14.93 5.52
C ASP A 73 19.20 13.46 5.95
N SER A 74 18.84 12.50 5.09
CA SER A 74 18.63 11.09 5.46
C SER A 74 19.88 10.35 5.97
N ASP A 75 21.07 10.75 5.53
CA ASP A 75 22.35 10.14 5.97
C ASP A 75 22.67 10.41 7.45
N ALA A 76 22.01 11.40 8.06
CA ALA A 76 22.30 11.84 9.43
C ALA A 76 21.15 11.57 10.41
N ASN A 77 19.94 11.22 9.95
CA ASN A 77 18.75 11.20 10.79
C ASN A 77 17.83 9.97 10.56
N PRO A 78 17.70 9.08 11.57
CA PRO A 78 16.75 7.96 11.53
C PRO A 78 15.28 8.38 11.39
N GLN A 79 14.91 9.56 11.90
CA GLN A 79 13.55 10.10 11.75
C GLN A 79 13.27 10.42 10.28
N SER A 80 14.23 11.02 9.56
CA SER A 80 14.07 11.30 8.12
C SER A 80 13.82 10.02 7.33
N LEU A 81 14.47 8.90 7.69
CA LEU A 81 14.20 7.61 7.06
C LEU A 81 12.77 7.12 7.34
N ALA A 82 12.28 7.24 8.56
CA ALA A 82 10.90 6.86 8.90
C ALA A 82 9.89 7.71 8.12
N GLU A 83 10.08 9.03 8.09
CA GLU A 83 9.21 9.96 7.37
C GLU A 83 9.25 9.72 5.84
N ILE A 84 10.40 9.32 5.27
CA ILE A 84 10.47 8.89 3.86
C ILE A 84 9.57 7.69 3.61
N LYS A 85 9.61 6.67 4.48
CA LYS A 85 8.77 5.47 4.34
C LYS A 85 7.28 5.83 4.41
N ASP A 86 6.91 6.71 5.33
CA ASP A 86 5.53 7.20 5.45
C ASP A 86 5.09 7.92 4.17
N LEU A 87 5.87 8.90 3.69
CA LEU A 87 5.56 9.66 2.48
C LEU A 87 5.45 8.79 1.23
N VAL A 88 6.34 7.80 1.06
CA VAL A 88 6.25 6.82 -0.02
C VAL A 88 4.94 6.04 0.10
N SER A 89 4.59 5.57 1.30
CA SER A 89 3.37 4.79 1.51
C SER A 89 2.08 5.59 1.28
N TRP A 90 2.07 6.89 1.58
CA TRP A 90 0.92 7.77 1.38
C TRP A 90 0.78 8.29 -0.05
N THR A 91 1.80 8.14 -0.90
CA THR A 91 1.77 8.69 -2.26
C THR A 91 0.55 8.21 -3.06
N ALA A 92 0.20 6.92 -2.95
CA ALA A 92 -0.97 6.38 -3.65
C ALA A 92 -2.30 6.85 -3.06
N GLU A 93 -2.36 7.05 -1.74
CA GLU A 93 -3.55 7.57 -1.05
C GLU A 93 -3.82 9.02 -1.46
N VAL A 94 -2.79 9.87 -1.38
CA VAL A 94 -2.86 11.28 -1.80
C VAL A 94 -3.21 11.40 -3.28
N ALA A 95 -2.68 10.52 -4.14
CA ALA A 95 -3.06 10.50 -5.55
C ALA A 95 -4.52 10.09 -5.76
N ALA A 96 -5.03 9.13 -4.98
CA ALA A 96 -6.41 8.66 -5.06
C ALA A 96 -7.44 9.70 -4.59
N ASP A 97 -7.04 10.65 -3.75
CA ASP A 97 -7.86 11.80 -3.33
C ASP A 97 -8.04 12.87 -4.45
N THR A 98 -7.44 12.68 -5.61
CA THR A 98 -7.54 13.57 -6.77
C THR A 98 -8.36 12.96 -7.90
N ASN A 99 -8.78 13.77 -8.89
CA ASN A 99 -9.37 13.27 -10.13
C ASN A 99 -8.32 12.97 -11.22
N LEU A 100 -7.12 12.52 -10.85
CA LEU A 100 -6.13 12.02 -11.83
C LEU A 100 -6.69 10.85 -12.63
N SER A 101 -6.33 10.80 -13.91
CA SER A 101 -6.69 9.66 -14.76
C SER A 101 -5.95 8.40 -14.30
N GLU A 102 -6.52 7.22 -14.56
CA GLU A 102 -5.84 5.95 -14.28
C GLU A 102 -4.46 5.84 -14.95
N ALA A 103 -4.33 6.39 -16.15
CA ALA A 103 -3.05 6.43 -16.85
C ALA A 103 -1.98 7.23 -16.10
N ASP A 104 -2.38 8.21 -15.27
CA ASP A 104 -1.47 9.07 -14.52
C ASP A 104 -1.29 8.62 -13.06
N TRP A 105 -2.32 8.11 -12.38
CA TRP A 105 -2.19 7.65 -10.99
C TRP A 105 -1.64 6.22 -10.85
N LEU A 106 -1.92 5.31 -11.80
CA LEU A 106 -1.45 3.92 -11.74
C LEU A 106 0.08 3.78 -11.72
N PRO A 107 0.86 4.57 -12.51
CA PRO A 107 2.31 4.58 -12.39
C PRO A 107 2.82 4.99 -11.00
N LEU A 108 2.18 5.99 -10.36
CA LEU A 108 2.52 6.43 -9.01
C LEU A 108 2.32 5.29 -8.01
N TYR A 109 1.15 4.64 -8.04
CA TYR A 109 0.84 3.49 -7.17
C TYR A 109 1.85 2.35 -7.32
N LYS A 110 2.18 1.96 -8.55
CA LYS A 110 3.14 0.87 -8.79
C LYS A 110 4.55 1.23 -8.33
N ALA A 111 4.97 2.46 -8.59
CA ALA A 111 6.28 2.94 -8.17
C ALA A 111 6.39 3.02 -6.65
N SER A 112 5.37 3.55 -5.97
CA SER A 112 5.35 3.62 -4.51
C SER A 112 5.34 2.24 -3.86
N GLU A 113 4.55 1.28 -4.36
CA GLU A 113 4.51 -0.09 -3.83
C GLU A 113 5.83 -0.85 -4.03
N SER A 114 6.43 -0.71 -5.22
CA SER A 114 7.74 -1.29 -5.50
C SER A 114 8.81 -0.72 -4.58
N LEU A 115 8.90 0.61 -4.49
CA LEU A 115 9.86 1.28 -3.63
C LEU A 115 9.65 0.93 -2.16
N MET A 116 8.39 0.84 -1.70
CA MET A 116 8.11 0.50 -0.31
C MET A 116 8.50 -0.94 0.03
N THR A 117 8.47 -1.85 -0.96
CA THR A 117 8.98 -3.20 -0.82
C THR A 117 10.50 -3.19 -0.60
N ASP A 118 11.24 -2.43 -1.40
CA ASP A 118 12.69 -2.30 -1.29
C ASP A 118 13.11 -1.64 0.05
N LEU A 119 12.46 -0.53 0.41
CA LEU A 119 12.71 0.20 1.66
C LEU A 119 12.42 -0.62 2.93
N ARG A 120 11.51 -1.60 2.85
CA ARG A 120 11.25 -2.56 3.94
C ARG A 120 12.32 -3.66 4.02
N ALA A 121 12.92 -4.03 2.88
CA ALA A 121 14.00 -5.01 2.83
C ALA A 121 15.36 -4.43 3.23
N ALA A 122 15.54 -3.11 3.09
CA ALA A 122 16.76 -2.40 3.46
C ALA A 122 17.08 -2.52 4.96
N LYS A 123 18.32 -2.91 5.29
CA LYS A 123 18.80 -3.10 6.67
C LYS A 123 19.66 -1.94 7.18
N ASP A 124 20.45 -1.32 6.30
CA ASP A 124 21.53 -0.39 6.64
C ASP A 124 21.27 1.02 6.11
N GLY A 125 20.02 1.51 6.22
CA GLY A 125 19.62 2.82 5.69
C GLY A 125 19.34 2.81 4.19
N LEU A 126 19.39 3.99 3.55
CA LEU A 126 19.13 4.13 2.11
C LEU A 126 20.37 3.77 1.29
N SER A 127 20.22 2.79 0.41
CA SER A 127 21.20 2.50 -0.63
C SER A 127 21.19 3.59 -1.72
N SER A 128 22.21 3.58 -2.59
CA SER A 128 22.20 4.45 -3.78
C SER A 128 21.00 4.17 -4.69
N ASP A 129 20.57 2.91 -4.78
CA ASP A 129 19.44 2.51 -5.61
C ASP A 129 18.13 3.03 -5.01
N ASP A 130 17.94 2.93 -3.69
CA ASP A 130 16.77 3.48 -3.00
C ASP A 130 16.66 4.99 -3.24
N ARG A 131 17.78 5.72 -3.11
CA ARG A 131 17.81 7.17 -3.38
C ARG A 131 17.40 7.49 -4.81
N SER A 132 17.93 6.74 -5.77
CA SER A 132 17.58 6.93 -7.18
C SER A 132 16.11 6.63 -7.45
N GLN A 133 15.53 5.62 -6.80
CA GLN A 133 14.11 5.28 -6.94
C GLN A 133 13.20 6.32 -6.27
N ILE A 134 13.60 6.87 -5.11
CA ILE A 134 12.91 7.99 -4.47
C ILE A 134 12.88 9.21 -5.40
N GLU A 135 14.01 9.58 -6.01
CA GLU A 135 14.05 10.69 -6.97
C GLU A 135 13.20 10.43 -8.21
N ALA A 136 13.18 9.19 -8.71
CA ALA A 136 12.32 8.81 -9.83
C ALA A 136 10.83 8.93 -9.46
N LEU A 137 10.44 8.53 -8.24
CA LEU A 137 9.07 8.72 -7.74
C LEU A 137 8.73 10.22 -7.63
N CYS A 138 9.64 11.03 -7.09
CA CYS A 138 9.48 12.48 -7.02
C CYS A 138 9.29 13.11 -8.41
N GLN A 139 9.98 12.60 -9.44
CA GLN A 139 9.80 13.07 -10.81
C GLN A 139 8.43 12.67 -11.37
N LEU A 140 7.99 11.42 -11.16
CA LEU A 140 6.65 10.98 -11.58
C LEU A 140 5.54 11.83 -10.95
N ILE A 141 5.69 12.18 -9.67
CA ILE A 141 4.78 13.08 -8.96
C ILE A 141 4.73 14.45 -9.63
N VAL A 142 5.89 15.05 -9.91
CA VAL A 142 5.99 16.36 -10.57
C VAL A 142 5.35 16.34 -11.96
N ASP A 143 5.49 15.24 -12.69
CA ASP A 143 4.91 15.08 -14.03
C ASP A 143 3.38 14.84 -13.99
N ALA A 144 2.88 14.20 -12.92
CA ALA A 144 1.47 13.89 -12.74
C ALA A 144 0.66 15.07 -12.17
N ALA A 145 1.20 15.78 -11.17
CA ALA A 145 0.52 16.88 -10.48
C ALA A 145 -0.16 17.90 -11.41
N PRO A 146 0.47 18.46 -12.47
CA PRO A 146 -0.18 19.45 -13.33
C PRO A 146 -1.34 18.90 -14.16
N LYS A 147 -1.55 17.57 -14.18
CA LYS A 147 -2.66 16.91 -14.87
C LYS A 147 -3.92 16.78 -14.00
N ILE A 148 -3.83 17.16 -12.71
CA ILE A 148 -4.98 17.16 -11.79
C ILE A 148 -6.02 18.17 -12.28
N PRO A 149 -7.25 17.73 -12.64
CA PRO A 149 -8.27 18.62 -13.21
C PRO A 149 -8.66 19.80 -12.31
N GLU A 150 -8.68 19.61 -10.99
CA GLU A 150 -9.03 20.64 -10.00
C GLU A 150 -8.07 21.83 -10.06
N GLN A 151 -6.77 21.53 -10.24
CA GLN A 151 -5.72 22.55 -10.35
C GLN A 151 -5.82 23.31 -11.68
N LEU A 152 -6.17 22.62 -12.76
CA LEU A 152 -6.37 23.24 -14.07
C LEU A 152 -7.58 24.17 -14.11
N ALA A 153 -8.67 23.83 -13.40
CA ALA A 153 -9.87 24.65 -13.31
C ALA A 153 -9.58 25.98 -12.60
N ASN A 154 -8.81 25.95 -11.50
CA ASN A 154 -8.44 27.15 -10.73
C ASN A 154 -7.55 28.12 -11.53
N LEU A 155 -6.69 27.62 -12.41
CA LEU A 155 -5.86 28.45 -13.30
C LEU A 155 -6.68 29.17 -14.37
N LYS A 156 -7.78 28.58 -14.85
CA LYS A 156 -8.65 29.22 -15.85
C LYS A 156 -9.54 30.32 -15.27
N VAL A 157 -9.94 30.19 -14.00
CA VAL A 157 -10.82 31.18 -13.33
C VAL A 157 -10.07 32.45 -12.94
N THR A 158 -8.74 32.39 -12.83
CA THR A 158 -7.89 33.51 -12.41
C THR A 158 -7.29 34.33 -13.57
N SER A 159 -7.61 33.98 -14.82
CA SER A 159 -7.19 34.73 -16.00
C SER A 159 -8.20 35.84 -16.33
N PRO A 160 -7.82 37.13 -16.35
CA PRO A 160 -8.72 38.27 -16.57
C PRO A 160 -9.25 38.38 -18.01
#